data_AF-A0AAU5Q8G4-F1
#
_entry.id   AF-A0AAU5Q8G4-F1
#
_cell.length_a   1.000
_cell.length_b   1.000
_cell.length_c   1.000
_cell.angle_alpha   90.00
_cell.angle_beta   90.00
_cell.angle_gamma   90.00
#
_symmetry.space_group_name_H-M   'P 1'
#
loop_
_entity.id
_entity.type
_entity.pdbx_description
1 polymer ?
#
loop_
_entity_poly.entity_id
_entity_poly.type
_entity_poly.pdbx_seq_one_letter_code
_entity_poly.pdbx_strand_id
1 'polypeptide(L)'
;MRSVPTILHLDMDAFYAAVEQAAKPSLRGKPVIVGGLGPRGVVATASYEARRFGVHSAMPMAYARRLAPNAAYLVPRFSLYRAVSEQVMELLGRLSPLVEPLSLDEAFVDLEAGGSADDARSARAAGEALRADILAATGLAGSVGLAGSKMLAKIGSEQAKPDGLVLIEPGTERELLAPLPVRTLPGVGPATGEHLRRAGITICSDLAAAGEDELVRLLGKAHGSAIHRMALGHDDRPVVAERDTKSVSVEDTFDVDLHDRTRIRAEVERLAERCVRRLRSSGHSGRTIVLKVRRYDFSTLTRSETLRGPTDDPVVVREAAGRLLEGVDTTGGVRLLGVGVTGLADYTQEDLFAQATTAREERESAGGETDADPRGGGRVEGAGGSVRPPDRAPFERSEQEGGRSPAPVPPDGSPVRSSGEQSGSGAAHRSSSRDERETSRGPGPSEADAVRSAGAVGGASRPPDVGEGAAKGGVHDGTADSGERESGVGASMETAGEPVGSVLAERRWSAGHDVHHTEYGPGWVQGSGLGRVTVRFEQPGSPPGRVRTFRVDDPELMPADPLPLVGGGQADEGSSAGRAGQVPSSSRPAIRPKERSVEGSSPAGEGGGAGVSGAEDSSSP
;
A
#
# COMPACT_ATOMS: atom_id res chain seq x y z
N MET A 1 13.02 -24.55 6.68
CA MET A 1 11.59 -24.27 6.42
C MET A 1 10.76 -25.11 7.38
N ARG A 2 9.45 -24.85 7.51
CA ARG A 2 8.58 -25.71 8.33
C ARG A 2 8.32 -27.04 7.65
N SER A 3 8.14 -28.09 8.45
CA SER A 3 7.71 -29.43 8.01
C SER A 3 6.18 -29.55 7.86
N VAL A 4 5.44 -28.49 8.15
CA VAL A 4 3.97 -28.40 8.05
C VAL A 4 3.56 -27.08 7.39
N PRO A 5 2.44 -27.03 6.65
CA PRO A 5 2.03 -25.86 5.86
C PRO A 5 1.25 -24.82 6.69
N THR A 6 1.77 -24.45 7.86
CA THR A 6 1.09 -23.61 8.87
C THR A 6 1.21 -22.10 8.65
N ILE A 7 1.91 -21.65 7.59
CA ILE A 7 1.90 -20.24 7.18
C ILE A 7 0.72 -20.03 6.23
N LEU A 8 -0.25 -19.22 6.66
CA LEU A 8 -1.37 -18.76 5.85
C LEU A 8 -1.04 -17.42 5.20
N HIS A 9 -1.53 -17.20 3.98
CA HIS A 9 -1.63 -15.90 3.33
C HIS A 9 -3.05 -15.72 2.79
N LEU A 10 -3.70 -14.61 3.13
CA LEU A 10 -5.00 -14.18 2.60
C LEU A 10 -4.79 -13.02 1.63
N ASP A 11 -5.53 -13.02 0.52
CA ASP A 11 -5.68 -11.88 -0.40
C ASP A 11 -7.16 -11.73 -0.81
N MET A 12 -7.74 -10.54 -0.59
CA MET A 12 -9.17 -10.27 -0.83
C MET A 12 -9.48 -10.03 -2.32
N ASP A 13 -10.44 -10.79 -2.85
CA ASP A 13 -10.59 -10.97 -4.29
C ASP A 13 -11.03 -9.69 -5.04
N ALA A 14 -10.09 -9.11 -5.79
CA ALA A 14 -10.26 -7.83 -6.48
C ALA A 14 -10.78 -6.69 -5.57
N PHE A 15 -10.37 -6.71 -4.30
CA PHE A 15 -10.94 -6.00 -3.15
C PHE A 15 -11.75 -4.73 -3.44
N TYR A 16 -11.14 -3.59 -3.79
CA TYR A 16 -11.89 -2.33 -3.96
C TYR A 16 -13.02 -2.44 -4.99
N ALA A 17 -12.82 -3.19 -6.08
CA ALA A 17 -13.85 -3.36 -7.09
C ALA A 17 -14.99 -4.28 -6.61
N ALA A 18 -14.65 -5.34 -5.87
CA ALA A 18 -15.65 -6.21 -5.23
C ALA A 18 -16.45 -5.47 -4.15
N VAL A 19 -15.81 -4.62 -3.33
CA VAL A 19 -16.48 -3.73 -2.36
C VAL A 19 -17.47 -2.79 -3.06
N GLU A 20 -17.11 -2.18 -4.19
CA GLU A 20 -18.04 -1.36 -4.97
C GLU A 20 -19.20 -2.18 -5.56
N GLN A 21 -18.96 -3.40 -6.05
CA GLN A 21 -20.01 -4.29 -6.55
C GLN A 21 -20.95 -4.79 -5.44
N ALA A 22 -20.43 -5.08 -4.24
CA ALA A 22 -21.23 -5.46 -3.08
C ALA A 22 -22.13 -4.31 -2.62
N ALA A 23 -21.55 -3.11 -2.50
CA ALA A 23 -22.24 -1.90 -2.04
C ALA A 23 -23.30 -1.37 -3.03
N LYS A 24 -23.08 -1.56 -4.34
CA LYS A 24 -23.90 -0.98 -5.42
C LYS A 24 -24.48 -2.10 -6.28
N PRO A 25 -25.66 -2.66 -5.93
CA PRO A 25 -26.23 -3.84 -6.60
C PRO A 25 -26.31 -3.77 -8.12
N SER A 26 -26.52 -2.58 -8.69
CA SER A 26 -26.52 -2.39 -10.14
C SER A 26 -25.17 -2.64 -10.84
N LEU A 27 -24.07 -2.81 -10.10
CA LEU A 27 -22.73 -3.10 -10.62
C LEU A 27 -22.30 -4.57 -10.53
N ARG A 28 -23.06 -5.42 -9.82
CA ARG A 28 -22.77 -6.85 -9.69
C ARG A 28 -22.74 -7.52 -11.07
N GLY A 29 -21.70 -8.31 -11.35
CA GLY A 29 -21.51 -8.97 -12.65
C GLY A 29 -21.06 -8.04 -13.79
N LYS A 30 -20.69 -6.78 -13.52
CA LYS A 30 -20.30 -5.79 -14.52
C LYS A 30 -18.86 -5.33 -14.35
N PRO A 31 -18.15 -4.94 -15.43
CA PRO A 31 -16.82 -4.36 -15.34
C PRO A 31 -16.80 -3.11 -14.45
N VAL A 32 -16.13 -3.20 -13.30
CA VAL A 32 -15.88 -2.07 -12.39
C VAL A 32 -14.37 -1.80 -12.35
N ILE A 33 -14.01 -0.51 -12.45
CA ILE A 33 -12.64 -0.01 -12.43
C ILE A 33 -12.57 1.12 -11.40
N VAL A 34 -11.81 0.91 -10.33
CA VAL A 34 -11.60 1.88 -9.24
C VAL A 34 -10.23 2.53 -9.41
N GLY A 35 -10.16 3.86 -9.31
CA GLY A 35 -8.88 4.57 -9.36
C GLY A 35 -8.98 6.07 -9.60
N GLY A 36 -7.85 6.68 -9.94
CA GLY A 36 -7.82 8.10 -10.30
C GLY A 36 -8.54 8.34 -11.63
N LEU A 37 -9.62 9.11 -11.63
CA LEU A 37 -10.43 9.34 -12.84
C LEU A 37 -9.94 10.48 -13.75
N GLY A 38 -9.01 11.31 -13.26
CA GLY A 38 -8.38 12.41 -14.01
C GLY A 38 -7.38 11.95 -15.10
N PRO A 39 -6.90 12.86 -15.95
CA PRO A 39 -6.07 12.55 -17.13
C PRO A 39 -4.78 11.77 -16.82
N ARG A 40 -4.23 11.91 -15.61
CA ARG A 40 -2.99 11.25 -15.16
C ARG A 40 -3.24 10.12 -14.15
N GLY A 41 -4.50 9.80 -13.89
CA GLY A 41 -4.87 8.74 -12.95
C GLY A 41 -4.52 7.34 -13.46
N VAL A 42 -4.45 6.40 -12.51
CA VAL A 42 -4.20 4.98 -12.76
C VAL A 42 -5.32 4.14 -12.15
N VAL A 43 -5.51 2.94 -12.70
CA VAL A 43 -6.34 1.89 -12.11
C VAL A 43 -5.69 1.45 -10.78
N ALA A 44 -6.40 1.61 -9.68
CA ALA A 44 -6.03 0.98 -8.41
C ALA A 44 -6.42 -0.51 -8.46
N THR A 45 -7.68 -0.79 -8.81
CA THR A 45 -8.23 -2.15 -8.87
C THR A 45 -9.23 -2.28 -10.02
N ALA A 46 -9.19 -3.42 -10.71
CA ALA A 46 -10.16 -3.81 -11.73
C ALA A 46 -10.84 -5.12 -11.31
N SER A 47 -12.18 -5.16 -11.43
CA SER A 47 -12.98 -6.37 -11.21
C SER A 47 -12.64 -7.46 -12.21
N TYR A 48 -12.97 -8.72 -11.92
CA TYR A 48 -12.68 -9.84 -12.82
C TYR A 48 -13.34 -9.66 -14.20
N GLU A 49 -14.53 -9.05 -14.27
CA GLU A 49 -15.19 -8.74 -15.53
C GLU A 49 -14.46 -7.67 -16.33
N ALA A 50 -13.80 -6.70 -15.68
CA ALA A 50 -12.94 -5.70 -16.31
C ALA A 50 -11.58 -6.28 -16.74
N ARG A 51 -11.00 -7.23 -15.97
CA ARG A 51 -9.76 -7.94 -16.32
C ARG A 51 -9.88 -8.70 -17.63
N ARG A 52 -11.07 -9.20 -18.00
CA ARG A 52 -11.35 -9.83 -19.32
C ARG A 52 -11.13 -8.89 -20.52
N PHE A 53 -11.13 -7.57 -20.32
CA PHE A 53 -10.78 -6.58 -21.35
C PHE A 53 -9.28 -6.22 -21.35
N GLY A 54 -8.45 -6.95 -20.59
CA GLY A 54 -7.02 -6.68 -20.41
C GLY A 54 -6.70 -5.58 -19.40
N VAL A 55 -7.71 -5.03 -18.69
CA VAL A 55 -7.49 -3.97 -17.69
C VAL A 55 -6.90 -4.56 -16.41
N HIS A 56 -5.81 -3.99 -15.91
CA HIS A 56 -5.12 -4.42 -14.70
C HIS A 56 -4.72 -3.23 -13.82
N SER A 57 -4.37 -3.50 -12.56
CA SER A 57 -3.86 -2.48 -11.62
C SER A 57 -2.59 -1.80 -12.14
N ALA A 58 -2.37 -0.55 -11.71
CA ALA A 58 -1.35 0.38 -12.21
C ALA A 58 -1.43 0.75 -13.71
N MET A 59 -2.42 0.26 -14.46
CA MET A 59 -2.68 0.71 -15.83
C MET A 59 -3.08 2.21 -15.85
N PRO A 60 -2.57 3.03 -16.79
CA PRO A 60 -3.06 4.39 -16.99
C PRO A 60 -4.57 4.42 -17.30
N MET A 61 -5.34 5.24 -16.59
CA MET A 61 -6.81 5.27 -16.69
C MET A 61 -7.28 5.59 -18.12
N ALA A 62 -6.54 6.44 -18.84
CA ALA A 62 -6.81 6.74 -20.24
C ALA A 62 -6.66 5.53 -21.20
N TYR A 63 -5.85 4.53 -20.84
CA TYR A 63 -5.77 3.26 -21.60
C TYR A 63 -6.87 2.29 -21.19
N ALA A 64 -7.16 2.18 -19.89
CA ALA A 64 -8.29 1.40 -19.39
C ALA A 64 -9.62 1.84 -20.03
N ARG A 65 -9.82 3.15 -20.26
CA ARG A 65 -10.97 3.71 -20.99
C ARG A 65 -11.04 3.36 -22.49
N ARG A 66 -9.91 3.00 -23.12
CA ARG A 66 -9.90 2.50 -24.51
C ARG A 66 -10.20 1.01 -24.59
N LEU A 67 -9.78 0.24 -23.58
CA LEU A 67 -10.01 -1.21 -23.51
C LEU A 67 -11.43 -1.58 -23.08
N ALA A 68 -11.99 -0.85 -22.10
CA ALA A 68 -13.28 -1.17 -21.48
C ALA A 68 -14.22 0.05 -21.43
N PRO A 69 -14.53 0.72 -22.56
CA PRO A 69 -15.24 2.01 -22.58
C PRO A 69 -16.59 2.03 -21.86
N ASN A 70 -17.26 0.87 -21.77
CA ASN A 70 -18.57 0.70 -21.11
C ASN A 70 -18.49 0.26 -19.63
N ALA A 71 -17.29 0.25 -19.03
CA ALA A 71 -17.10 -0.09 -17.62
C ALA A 71 -17.58 1.04 -16.67
N ALA A 72 -17.91 0.68 -15.43
CA ALA A 72 -18.14 1.64 -14.36
C ALA A 72 -16.79 2.14 -13.82
N TYR A 73 -16.55 3.46 -13.91
CA TYR A 73 -15.33 4.11 -13.45
C TYR A 73 -15.59 4.90 -12.17
N LEU A 74 -14.99 4.47 -11.06
CA LEU A 74 -15.31 4.98 -9.72
C LEU A 74 -14.07 5.56 -9.02
N VAL A 75 -14.27 6.59 -8.19
CA VAL A 75 -13.23 7.09 -7.28
C VAL A 75 -13.10 6.18 -6.04
N PRO A 76 -11.90 6.04 -5.45
CA PRO A 76 -11.70 5.20 -4.26
C PRO A 76 -12.43 5.72 -3.01
N ARG A 77 -13.25 4.87 -2.37
CA ARG A 77 -13.91 5.13 -1.07
C ARG A 77 -13.13 4.51 0.10
N PHE A 78 -11.98 5.09 0.41
CA PHE A 78 -11.05 4.54 1.41
C PHE A 78 -11.61 4.39 2.84
N SER A 79 -12.67 5.12 3.23
CA SER A 79 -13.35 4.90 4.51
C SER A 79 -14.01 3.52 4.58
N LEU A 80 -14.82 3.16 3.56
CA LEU A 80 -15.41 1.83 3.45
C LEU A 80 -14.34 0.75 3.30
N TYR A 81 -13.29 1.00 2.51
CA TYR A 81 -12.23 -0.01 2.30
C TYR A 81 -11.45 -0.31 3.59
N ARG A 82 -11.37 0.65 4.51
CA ARG A 82 -10.84 0.46 5.87
C ARG A 82 -11.81 -0.31 6.76
N ALA A 83 -13.07 0.12 6.84
CA ALA A 83 -14.08 -0.54 7.66
C ALA A 83 -14.27 -2.04 7.30
N VAL A 84 -14.10 -2.41 6.02
CA VAL A 84 -14.11 -3.83 5.59
C VAL A 84 -12.78 -4.53 5.89
N SER A 85 -11.64 -3.86 5.70
CA SER A 85 -10.31 -4.37 6.05
C SER A 85 -10.21 -4.70 7.55
N GLU A 86 -10.73 -3.82 8.41
CA GLU A 86 -10.74 -3.97 9.87
C GLU A 86 -11.49 -5.24 10.30
N GLN A 87 -12.63 -5.56 9.68
CA GLN A 87 -13.37 -6.82 9.92
C GLN A 87 -12.54 -8.06 9.50
N VAL A 88 -11.87 -8.00 8.36
CA VAL A 88 -11.02 -9.11 7.87
C VAL A 88 -9.80 -9.30 8.79
N MET A 89 -9.16 -8.21 9.23
CA MET A 89 -8.02 -8.27 10.15
C MET A 89 -8.43 -8.75 11.55
N GLU A 90 -9.65 -8.45 12.01
CA GLU A 90 -10.20 -9.04 13.25
C GLU A 90 -10.37 -10.55 13.12
N LEU A 91 -10.92 -11.04 12.00
CA LEU A 91 -11.06 -12.48 11.73
C LEU A 91 -9.71 -13.20 11.67
N LEU A 92 -8.70 -12.59 11.06
CA LEU A 92 -7.32 -13.11 11.07
C LEU A 92 -6.72 -13.14 12.48
N GLY A 93 -6.95 -12.10 13.28
CA GLY A 93 -6.47 -12.01 14.66
C GLY A 93 -7.08 -13.05 15.62
N ARG A 94 -8.25 -13.61 15.28
CA ARG A 94 -8.84 -14.76 16.01
C ARG A 94 -8.10 -16.07 15.76
N LEU A 95 -7.31 -16.18 14.67
CA LEU A 95 -6.53 -17.38 14.35
C LEU A 95 -5.14 -17.38 14.98
N SER A 96 -4.53 -16.21 15.20
CA SER A 96 -3.18 -16.08 15.75
C SER A 96 -2.88 -14.66 16.23
N PRO A 97 -2.05 -14.46 17.27
CA PRO A 97 -1.46 -13.15 17.56
C PRO A 97 -0.41 -12.72 16.52
N LEU A 98 0.09 -13.65 15.69
CA LEU A 98 1.05 -13.35 14.62
C LEU A 98 0.33 -13.21 13.28
N VAL A 99 -0.26 -12.03 13.07
CA VAL A 99 -0.80 -11.54 11.78
C VAL A 99 0.10 -10.42 11.27
N GLU A 100 0.64 -10.53 10.05
CA GLU A 100 1.48 -9.50 9.40
C GLU A 100 0.74 -8.90 8.20
N PRO A 101 0.06 -7.75 8.35
CA PRO A 101 -0.60 -7.06 7.25
C PRO A 101 0.40 -6.54 6.22
N LEU A 102 0.06 -6.69 4.93
CA LEU A 102 0.82 -6.17 3.79
C LEU A 102 0.09 -4.98 3.14
N SER A 103 -1.25 -5.01 3.15
CA SER A 103 -2.13 -3.97 2.61
C SER A 103 -3.48 -3.97 3.36
N LEU A 104 -4.53 -3.34 2.80
CA LEU A 104 -5.89 -3.42 3.36
C LEU A 104 -6.56 -4.78 3.06
N ASP A 105 -6.10 -5.44 2.01
CA ASP A 105 -6.66 -6.66 1.41
C ASP A 105 -5.81 -7.92 1.67
N GLU A 106 -4.61 -7.78 2.25
CA GLU A 106 -3.60 -8.83 2.21
C GLU A 106 -2.80 -8.94 3.53
N ALA A 107 -2.62 -10.16 4.03
CA ALA A 107 -1.86 -10.45 5.24
C ALA A 107 -1.30 -11.88 5.28
N PHE A 108 -0.19 -12.07 6.02
CA PHE A 108 0.25 -13.39 6.47
C PHE A 108 -0.26 -13.70 7.88
N VAL A 109 -0.48 -14.99 8.18
CA VAL A 109 -0.79 -15.47 9.53
C VAL A 109 0.03 -16.72 9.84
N ASP A 110 0.57 -16.80 11.05
CA ASP A 110 1.21 -18.02 11.58
C ASP A 110 0.19 -18.81 12.42
N LEU A 111 -0.43 -19.83 11.81
CA LEU A 111 -1.48 -20.62 12.46
C LEU A 111 -0.98 -21.50 13.62
N GLU A 112 0.32 -21.84 13.58
CA GLU A 112 1.00 -22.67 14.58
C GLU A 112 1.27 -21.88 15.86
N ALA A 113 1.75 -20.64 15.72
CA ALA A 113 1.92 -19.71 16.83
C ALA A 113 0.58 -19.31 17.49
N GLY A 114 -0.54 -19.43 16.77
CA GLY A 114 -1.88 -19.23 17.30
C GLY A 114 -2.53 -20.49 17.90
N GLY A 115 -1.95 -21.67 17.69
CA GLY A 115 -2.58 -22.94 18.05
C GLY A 115 -3.82 -23.32 17.19
N SER A 116 -4.05 -22.62 16.08
CA SER A 116 -5.17 -22.88 15.15
C SER A 116 -4.87 -24.01 14.17
N ALA A 117 -3.59 -24.29 13.88
CA ALA A 117 -3.18 -25.44 13.08
C ALA A 117 -1.77 -25.93 13.40
N ASP A 118 -1.63 -27.25 13.41
CA ASP A 118 -0.43 -28.03 13.70
C ASP A 118 -0.06 -29.00 12.56
N ASP A 119 -1.00 -29.33 11.66
CA ASP A 119 -0.80 -30.19 10.50
C ASP A 119 -1.50 -29.64 9.23
N ALA A 120 -1.34 -30.31 8.09
CA ALA A 120 -1.93 -29.89 6.81
C ALA A 120 -3.47 -29.96 6.78
N ARG A 121 -4.10 -30.79 7.61
CA ARG A 121 -5.56 -30.94 7.73
C ARG A 121 -6.15 -29.84 8.61
N SER A 122 -5.55 -29.55 9.75
CA SER A 122 -5.98 -28.44 10.62
C SER A 122 -5.74 -27.09 9.94
N ALA A 123 -4.62 -26.92 9.22
CA ALA A 123 -4.34 -25.72 8.43
C ALA A 123 -5.39 -25.51 7.32
N ARG A 124 -5.74 -26.57 6.57
CA ARG A 124 -6.80 -26.54 5.56
C ARG A 124 -8.15 -26.16 6.17
N ALA A 125 -8.55 -26.81 7.25
CA ALA A 125 -9.83 -26.54 7.92
C ALA A 125 -9.92 -25.09 8.43
N ALA A 126 -8.84 -24.56 9.02
CA ALA A 126 -8.77 -23.16 9.45
C ALA A 126 -8.90 -22.17 8.28
N GLY A 127 -8.22 -22.43 7.15
CA GLY A 127 -8.32 -21.60 5.95
C GLY A 127 -9.69 -21.67 5.25
N GLU A 128 -10.34 -22.83 5.26
CA GLU A 128 -11.70 -23.02 4.71
C GLU A 128 -12.75 -22.34 5.61
N ALA A 129 -12.61 -22.42 6.94
CA ALA A 129 -13.46 -21.70 7.88
C ALA A 129 -13.29 -20.17 7.79
N LEU A 130 -12.05 -19.68 7.74
CA LEU A 130 -11.74 -18.24 7.58
C LEU A 130 -12.43 -17.65 6.35
N ARG A 131 -12.41 -18.36 5.21
CA ARG A 131 -13.07 -17.90 3.98
C ARG A 131 -14.59 -17.83 4.12
N ALA A 132 -15.20 -18.79 4.82
CA ALA A 132 -16.63 -18.77 5.10
C ALA A 132 -17.01 -17.61 6.05
N ASP A 133 -16.22 -17.37 7.09
CA ASP A 133 -16.43 -16.26 8.04
C ASP A 133 -16.27 -14.89 7.38
N ILE A 134 -15.25 -14.72 6.52
CA ILE A 134 -15.05 -13.49 5.73
C ILE A 134 -16.25 -13.23 4.81
N LEU A 135 -16.73 -14.27 4.12
CA LEU A 135 -17.88 -14.16 3.22
C LEU A 135 -19.16 -13.82 4.00
N ALA A 136 -19.36 -14.40 5.18
CA ALA A 136 -20.50 -14.13 6.04
C ALA A 136 -20.48 -12.71 6.64
N ALA A 137 -19.31 -12.22 7.07
CA ALA A 137 -19.16 -10.90 7.67
C ALA A 137 -19.20 -9.76 6.64
N THR A 138 -18.52 -9.94 5.49
CA THR A 138 -18.27 -8.84 4.53
C THR A 138 -19.08 -8.94 3.24
N GLY A 139 -19.60 -10.13 2.90
CA GLY A 139 -20.22 -10.40 1.60
C GLY A 139 -19.22 -10.50 0.44
N LEU A 140 -17.92 -10.67 0.73
CA LEU A 140 -16.82 -10.69 -0.23
C LEU A 140 -16.05 -12.02 -0.17
N ALA A 141 -15.46 -12.40 -1.30
CA ALA A 141 -14.53 -13.52 -1.39
C ALA A 141 -13.10 -13.11 -0.98
N GLY A 142 -12.34 -14.09 -0.49
CA GLY A 142 -10.90 -14.00 -0.29
C GLY A 142 -10.24 -15.32 -0.65
N SER A 143 -9.07 -15.25 -1.28
CA SER A 143 -8.30 -16.41 -1.72
C SER A 143 -7.15 -16.69 -0.75
N VAL A 144 -6.97 -17.97 -0.40
CA VAL A 144 -6.03 -18.39 0.65
C VAL A 144 -4.94 -19.31 0.10
N GLY A 145 -3.71 -19.08 0.54
CA GLY A 145 -2.59 -19.99 0.35
C GLY A 145 -2.02 -20.48 1.68
N LEU A 146 -1.74 -21.77 1.77
CA LEU A 146 -1.12 -22.44 2.92
C LEU A 146 0.21 -23.06 2.50
N ALA A 147 1.30 -22.81 3.23
CA ALA A 147 2.62 -23.40 2.92
C ALA A 147 3.58 -23.38 4.12
N GLY A 148 4.74 -24.03 3.96
CA GLY A 148 5.82 -24.03 4.97
C GLY A 148 6.67 -22.74 5.02
N SER A 149 6.33 -21.71 4.23
CA SER A 149 6.99 -20.40 4.20
C SER A 149 6.11 -19.29 3.60
N LYS A 150 6.41 -18.02 3.94
CA LYS A 150 5.68 -16.84 3.45
C LYS A 150 5.67 -16.71 1.92
N MET A 151 6.82 -16.89 1.27
CA MET A 151 6.90 -16.85 -0.20
C MET A 151 5.86 -17.78 -0.85
N LEU A 152 5.76 -19.03 -0.38
CA LEU A 152 4.92 -20.04 -1.00
C LEU A 152 3.45 -19.88 -0.63
N ALA A 153 3.14 -19.47 0.61
CA ALA A 153 1.77 -19.14 0.99
C ALA A 153 1.20 -18.03 0.08
N LYS A 154 2.02 -17.00 -0.21
CA LYS A 154 1.65 -15.94 -1.16
C LYS A 154 1.42 -16.48 -2.58
N ILE A 155 2.34 -17.29 -3.11
CA ILE A 155 2.22 -17.89 -4.45
C ILE A 155 0.97 -18.79 -4.53
N GLY A 156 0.70 -19.59 -3.51
CA GLY A 156 -0.51 -20.41 -3.40
C GLY A 156 -1.79 -19.57 -3.43
N SER A 157 -1.84 -18.45 -2.70
CA SER A 157 -3.02 -17.58 -2.70
C SER A 157 -3.29 -16.91 -4.07
N GLU A 158 -2.26 -16.61 -4.87
CA GLU A 158 -2.44 -16.10 -6.23
C GLU A 158 -2.91 -17.21 -7.18
N GLN A 159 -2.40 -18.44 -7.03
CA GLN A 159 -2.90 -19.62 -7.76
C GLN A 159 -4.33 -20.01 -7.37
N ALA A 160 -4.78 -19.63 -6.16
CA ALA A 160 -6.11 -19.90 -5.65
C ALA A 160 -7.20 -18.95 -6.19
N LYS A 161 -6.84 -17.85 -6.87
CA LYS A 161 -7.80 -16.83 -7.30
C LYS A 161 -8.61 -17.24 -8.54
N PRO A 162 -9.92 -16.91 -8.60
CA PRO A 162 -10.73 -16.28 -7.55
C PRO A 162 -11.37 -17.30 -6.59
N ASP A 163 -11.62 -16.86 -5.35
CA ASP A 163 -12.41 -17.56 -4.33
C ASP A 163 -12.00 -19.02 -4.06
N GLY A 164 -10.70 -19.26 -3.91
CA GLY A 164 -10.14 -20.60 -3.69
C GLY A 164 -9.26 -20.74 -2.45
N LEU A 165 -8.80 -21.97 -2.21
CA LEU A 165 -7.73 -22.28 -1.27
C LEU A 165 -6.74 -23.28 -1.88
N VAL A 166 -5.46 -22.92 -1.89
CA VAL A 166 -4.34 -23.79 -2.30
C VAL A 166 -3.46 -24.10 -1.10
N LEU A 167 -3.06 -25.35 -0.96
CA LEU A 167 -2.09 -25.81 0.04
C LEU A 167 -0.89 -26.39 -0.71
N ILE A 168 0.30 -25.91 -0.38
CA ILE A 168 1.58 -26.37 -0.93
C ILE A 168 2.27 -27.23 0.15
N GLU A 169 2.34 -28.54 -0.11
CA GLU A 169 2.92 -29.49 0.84
C GLU A 169 4.45 -29.30 0.96
N PRO A 170 5.01 -29.25 2.18
CA PRO A 170 6.45 -29.16 2.39
C PRO A 170 7.22 -30.31 1.70
N GLY A 171 8.34 -29.99 1.07
CA GLY A 171 9.10 -30.88 0.20
C GLY A 171 8.76 -30.80 -1.30
N THR A 172 7.64 -30.18 -1.69
CA THR A 172 7.25 -30.00 -3.11
C THR A 172 7.74 -28.68 -3.72
N GLU A 173 8.43 -27.84 -2.96
CA GLU A 173 8.60 -26.41 -3.25
C GLU A 173 9.36 -26.17 -4.55
N ARG A 174 10.46 -26.90 -4.75
CA ARG A 174 11.32 -26.74 -5.93
C ARG A 174 10.66 -27.23 -7.21
N GLU A 175 9.85 -28.27 -7.12
CA GLU A 175 9.08 -28.81 -8.27
C GLU A 175 7.98 -27.83 -8.68
N LEU A 176 7.20 -27.33 -7.72
CA LEU A 176 6.16 -26.32 -7.94
C LEU A 176 6.74 -25.01 -8.51
N LEU A 177 7.92 -24.58 -8.04
CA LEU A 177 8.55 -23.35 -8.52
C LEU A 177 9.16 -23.49 -9.93
N ALA A 178 9.78 -24.63 -10.26
CA ALA A 178 10.61 -24.80 -11.45
C ALA A 178 10.01 -24.27 -12.79
N PRO A 179 8.73 -24.53 -13.14
CA PRO A 179 8.14 -24.06 -14.40
C PRO A 179 7.60 -22.61 -14.33
N LEU A 180 7.56 -21.99 -13.15
CA LEU A 180 6.95 -20.67 -12.99
C LEU A 180 7.88 -19.56 -13.52
N PRO A 181 7.33 -18.49 -14.15
CA PRO A 181 8.12 -17.32 -14.53
C PRO A 181 8.82 -16.69 -13.32
N VAL A 182 10.04 -16.17 -13.50
CA VAL A 182 10.81 -15.54 -12.40
C VAL A 182 10.06 -14.38 -11.72
N ARG A 183 9.13 -13.73 -12.44
CA ARG A 183 8.26 -12.66 -11.92
C ARG A 183 7.23 -13.13 -10.87
N THR A 184 7.06 -14.43 -10.67
CA THR A 184 6.24 -15.01 -9.61
C THR A 184 6.95 -14.95 -8.25
N LEU A 185 8.28 -14.81 -8.22
CA LEU A 185 9.04 -14.68 -6.97
C LEU A 185 8.86 -13.27 -6.36
N PRO A 186 8.47 -13.15 -5.07
CA PRO A 186 8.28 -11.86 -4.41
C PRO A 186 9.54 -10.99 -4.46
N GLY A 187 9.43 -9.82 -5.09
CA GLY A 187 10.54 -8.88 -5.30
C GLY A 187 11.06 -8.82 -6.74
N VAL A 188 10.70 -9.77 -7.61
CA VAL A 188 11.05 -9.72 -9.04
C VAL A 188 10.07 -8.83 -9.81
N GLY A 189 10.19 -7.51 -9.59
CA GLY A 189 9.42 -6.51 -10.31
C GLY A 189 9.74 -6.45 -11.81
N PRO A 190 8.99 -5.68 -12.62
CA PRO A 190 9.18 -5.63 -14.09
C PRO A 190 10.61 -5.29 -14.53
N ALA A 191 11.31 -4.41 -13.81
CA ALA A 191 12.70 -4.06 -14.10
C ALA A 191 13.68 -5.23 -13.82
N THR A 192 13.54 -5.91 -12.68
CA THR A 192 14.34 -7.10 -12.33
C THR A 192 14.08 -8.24 -13.31
N GLY A 193 12.81 -8.52 -13.62
CA GLY A 193 12.43 -9.57 -14.58
C GLY A 193 12.93 -9.30 -15.99
N GLU A 194 12.91 -8.04 -16.45
CA GLU A 194 13.49 -7.65 -17.74
C GLU A 194 15.03 -7.72 -17.73
N HIS A 195 15.69 -7.46 -16.60
CA HIS A 195 17.15 -7.65 -16.50
C HIS A 195 17.52 -9.15 -16.59
N LEU A 196 16.82 -10.01 -15.85
CA LEU A 196 16.98 -11.46 -15.91
C LEU A 196 16.70 -12.01 -17.32
N ARG A 197 15.62 -11.55 -17.97
CA ARG A 197 15.26 -11.97 -19.35
C ARG A 197 16.37 -11.68 -20.36
N ARG A 198 17.14 -10.59 -20.20
CA ARG A 198 18.29 -10.27 -21.07
C ARG A 198 19.49 -11.19 -20.85
N ALA A 199 19.60 -11.80 -19.67
CA ALA A 199 20.56 -12.87 -19.39
C ALA A 199 20.03 -14.26 -19.81
N GLY A 200 18.86 -14.35 -20.45
CA GLY A 200 18.21 -15.61 -20.81
C GLY A 200 17.43 -16.28 -19.68
N ILE A 201 17.41 -15.69 -18.48
CA ILE A 201 16.75 -16.24 -17.29
C ILE A 201 15.28 -15.81 -17.28
N THR A 202 14.36 -16.77 -17.44
CA THR A 202 12.92 -16.51 -17.67
C THR A 202 11.99 -17.24 -16.70
N ILE A 203 12.33 -18.47 -16.31
CA ILE A 203 11.62 -19.29 -15.32
C ILE A 203 12.51 -19.59 -14.10
N CYS A 204 11.92 -20.00 -12.98
CA CYS A 204 12.65 -20.22 -11.73
C CYS A 204 13.68 -21.35 -11.82
N SER A 205 13.50 -22.32 -12.71
CA SER A 205 14.52 -23.36 -12.98
C SER A 205 15.78 -22.78 -13.64
N ASP A 206 15.65 -21.88 -14.62
CA ASP A 206 16.78 -21.11 -15.18
C ASP A 206 17.53 -20.39 -14.05
N LEU A 207 16.77 -19.76 -13.15
CA LEU A 207 17.31 -18.94 -12.07
C LEU A 207 18.04 -19.78 -11.00
N ALA A 208 17.50 -20.95 -10.67
CA ALA A 208 18.17 -21.92 -9.79
C ALA A 208 19.41 -22.55 -10.46
N ALA A 209 19.44 -22.67 -11.79
CA ALA A 209 20.57 -23.21 -12.54
C ALA A 209 21.71 -22.19 -12.74
N ALA A 210 21.40 -20.88 -12.79
CA ALA A 210 22.38 -19.81 -12.89
C ALA A 210 23.31 -19.71 -11.66
N GLY A 211 22.83 -20.11 -10.49
CA GLY A 211 23.59 -20.09 -9.23
C GLY A 211 23.73 -18.71 -8.59
N GLU A 212 24.24 -18.68 -7.36
CA GLU A 212 24.25 -17.45 -6.55
C GLU A 212 25.17 -16.36 -7.12
N ASP A 213 26.40 -16.71 -7.53
CA ASP A 213 27.40 -15.74 -7.98
C ASP A 213 26.94 -14.94 -9.20
N GLU A 214 26.27 -15.58 -10.15
CA GLU A 214 25.72 -14.93 -11.34
C GLU A 214 24.57 -13.98 -10.98
N LEU A 215 23.69 -14.39 -10.07
CA LEU A 215 22.59 -13.54 -9.60
C LEU A 215 23.08 -12.38 -8.74
N VAL A 216 24.14 -12.57 -7.95
CA VAL A 216 24.86 -11.52 -7.22
C VAL A 216 25.53 -10.55 -8.20
N ARG A 217 26.09 -11.04 -9.30
CA ARG A 217 26.69 -10.22 -10.38
C ARG A 217 25.64 -9.41 -11.14
N LEU A 218 24.46 -9.98 -11.42
CA LEU A 218 23.38 -9.33 -12.16
C LEU A 218 22.55 -8.36 -11.29
N LEU A 219 22.25 -8.72 -10.04
CA LEU A 219 21.26 -8.02 -9.20
C LEU A 219 21.88 -7.34 -7.96
N GLY A 220 23.17 -7.53 -7.71
CA GLY A 220 23.86 -7.08 -6.50
C GLY A 220 23.60 -8.00 -5.31
N LYS A 221 24.60 -8.11 -4.41
CA LYS A 221 24.69 -9.12 -3.34
C LYS A 221 23.37 -9.40 -2.61
N ALA A 222 22.75 -8.37 -2.01
CA ALA A 222 21.56 -8.55 -1.18
C ALA A 222 20.33 -9.05 -1.96
N HIS A 223 20.16 -8.67 -3.23
CA HIS A 223 19.00 -9.05 -4.04
C HIS A 223 19.24 -10.38 -4.77
N GLY A 224 20.46 -10.59 -5.29
CA GLY A 224 20.89 -11.82 -5.95
C GLY A 224 20.81 -13.03 -5.01
N SER A 225 21.47 -12.98 -3.85
CA SER A 225 21.41 -14.05 -2.84
C SER A 225 19.97 -14.34 -2.38
N ALA A 226 19.15 -13.30 -2.16
CA ALA A 226 17.77 -13.48 -1.75
C ALA A 226 16.92 -14.20 -2.81
N ILE A 227 17.03 -13.79 -4.08
CA ILE A 227 16.29 -14.39 -5.18
C ILE A 227 16.79 -15.82 -5.51
N HIS A 228 18.10 -16.07 -5.39
CA HIS A 228 18.69 -17.41 -5.51
C HIS A 228 18.08 -18.39 -4.49
N ARG A 229 18.05 -18.02 -3.20
CA ARG A 229 17.40 -18.85 -2.16
C ARG A 229 15.92 -19.09 -2.46
N MET A 230 15.19 -18.06 -2.89
CA MET A 230 13.77 -18.18 -3.21
C MET A 230 13.49 -19.13 -4.39
N ALA A 231 14.31 -19.17 -5.44
CA ALA A 231 14.14 -20.14 -6.53
C ALA A 231 14.46 -21.60 -6.13
N LEU A 232 15.23 -21.79 -5.04
CA LEU A 232 15.43 -23.09 -4.41
C LEU A 232 14.31 -23.46 -3.42
N GLY A 233 13.24 -22.66 -3.33
CA GLY A 233 12.14 -22.82 -2.35
C GLY A 233 12.41 -22.16 -0.99
N HIS A 234 13.66 -21.81 -0.70
CA HIS A 234 14.11 -21.40 0.63
C HIS A 234 13.68 -19.97 1.00
N ASP A 235 12.65 -19.89 1.84
CA ASP A 235 12.27 -18.69 2.59
C ASP A 235 12.16 -19.03 4.08
N ASP A 236 12.91 -18.29 4.89
CA ASP A 236 13.11 -18.46 6.33
C ASP A 236 12.56 -17.28 7.16
N ARG A 237 11.92 -16.30 6.51
CA ARG A 237 11.39 -15.10 7.18
C ARG A 237 10.18 -15.48 8.06
N PRO A 238 10.21 -15.26 9.39
CA PRO A 238 9.05 -15.49 10.26
C PRO A 238 7.94 -14.48 9.97
N VAL A 239 6.69 -14.80 10.32
CA VAL A 239 5.59 -13.83 10.37
C VAL A 239 5.87 -12.85 11.51
N VAL A 240 5.74 -11.55 11.27
CA VAL A 240 6.04 -10.49 12.26
C VAL A 240 4.87 -9.53 12.37
N ALA A 241 4.21 -9.51 13.53
CA ALA A 241 2.98 -8.75 13.73
C ALA A 241 3.17 -7.23 13.65
N GLU A 242 4.24 -6.72 14.26
CA GLU A 242 4.53 -5.28 14.33
C GLU A 242 5.73 -4.91 13.46
N ARG A 243 5.68 -3.71 12.85
CA ARG A 243 6.77 -3.14 12.07
C ARG A 243 6.83 -1.64 12.27
N ASP A 244 7.93 -1.14 12.80
CA ASP A 244 8.14 0.29 13.02
C ASP A 244 7.96 1.11 11.73
N THR A 245 7.21 2.21 11.83
CA THR A 245 7.05 3.15 10.71
C THR A 245 8.38 3.86 10.45
N LYS A 246 9.04 3.53 9.34
CA LYS A 246 10.37 4.11 9.01
C LYS A 246 10.31 5.52 8.42
N SER A 247 9.14 5.93 7.95
CA SER A 247 8.90 7.22 7.31
C SER A 247 7.41 7.54 7.19
N VAL A 248 7.03 8.80 7.41
CA VAL A 248 5.70 9.33 7.04
C VAL A 248 5.89 10.25 5.83
N SER A 249 4.99 10.17 4.84
CA SER A 249 5.02 11.07 3.67
C SER A 249 3.64 11.28 3.05
N VAL A 250 3.53 12.34 2.25
CA VAL A 250 2.40 12.63 1.37
C VAL A 250 2.92 13.16 0.04
N GLU A 251 2.32 12.74 -1.07
CA GLU A 251 2.66 13.23 -2.41
C GLU A 251 1.42 13.31 -3.31
N ASP A 252 1.35 14.35 -4.12
CA ASP A 252 0.27 14.57 -5.10
C ASP A 252 0.88 14.64 -6.50
N THR A 253 0.25 13.97 -7.48
CA THR A 253 0.52 14.18 -8.91
C THR A 253 -0.49 15.17 -9.47
N PHE A 254 -0.02 16.25 -10.08
CA PHE A 254 -0.90 17.29 -10.63
C PHE A 254 -1.39 16.91 -12.02
N ASP A 255 -2.67 17.20 -12.34
CA ASP A 255 -3.30 16.90 -13.65
C ASP A 255 -2.60 17.60 -14.84
N VAL A 256 -1.97 18.75 -14.57
CA VAL A 256 -1.12 19.53 -15.48
C VAL A 256 0.18 19.85 -14.73
N ASP A 257 1.31 19.88 -15.42
CA ASP A 257 2.61 20.20 -14.79
C ASP A 257 2.64 21.66 -14.32
N LEU A 258 3.20 21.89 -13.13
CA LEU A 258 3.29 23.21 -12.53
C LEU A 258 4.57 23.91 -13.02
N HIS A 259 4.43 25.12 -13.57
CA HIS A 259 5.55 25.97 -13.99
C HIS A 259 5.68 27.26 -13.16
N ASP A 260 4.61 27.72 -12.52
CA ASP A 260 4.66 28.87 -11.61
C ASP A 260 5.35 28.50 -10.29
N ARG A 261 6.45 29.20 -9.97
CA ARG A 261 7.21 29.04 -8.73
C ARG A 261 6.40 29.38 -7.48
N THR A 262 5.46 30.33 -7.57
CA THR A 262 4.61 30.74 -6.43
C THR A 262 3.66 29.62 -6.05
N ARG A 263 2.93 29.08 -7.03
CA ARG A 263 2.09 27.89 -6.85
C ARG A 263 2.88 26.67 -6.39
N ILE A 264 4.06 26.40 -6.96
CA ILE A 264 4.91 25.28 -6.53
C ILE A 264 5.28 25.41 -5.04
N ARG A 265 5.63 26.62 -4.57
CA ARG A 265 5.91 26.88 -3.15
C ARG A 265 4.68 26.60 -2.28
N ALA A 266 3.53 27.17 -2.61
CA ALA A 266 2.28 26.95 -1.86
C ALA A 266 1.86 25.46 -1.81
N GLU A 267 2.10 24.69 -2.88
CA GLU A 267 1.84 23.25 -2.90
C GLU A 267 2.80 22.45 -2.01
N VAL A 268 4.08 22.85 -1.91
CA VAL A 268 5.03 22.27 -0.94
C VAL A 268 4.61 22.58 0.50
N GLU A 269 4.17 23.81 0.78
CA GLU A 269 3.70 24.22 2.11
C GLU A 269 2.45 23.41 2.53
N ARG A 270 1.45 23.30 1.65
CA ARG A 270 0.25 22.47 1.84
C ARG A 270 0.59 20.97 2.03
N LEU A 271 1.62 20.47 1.36
CA LEU A 271 2.10 19.09 1.53
C LEU A 271 2.84 18.91 2.87
N ALA A 272 3.62 19.88 3.33
CA ALA A 272 4.27 19.85 4.64
C ALA A 272 3.24 19.78 5.78
N GLU A 273 2.20 20.62 5.74
CA GLU A 273 1.10 20.59 6.72
C GLU A 273 0.29 19.30 6.71
N ARG A 274 0.13 18.66 5.54
CA ARG A 274 -0.48 17.33 5.43
C ARG A 274 0.45 16.22 5.95
N CYS A 275 1.76 16.34 5.73
CA CYS A 275 2.76 15.42 6.24
C CYS A 275 2.79 15.46 7.77
N VAL A 276 2.81 16.65 8.37
CA VAL A 276 2.81 16.86 9.83
C VAL A 276 1.51 16.39 10.48
N ARG A 277 0.34 16.69 9.90
CA ARG A 277 -0.93 16.14 10.41
C ARG A 277 -0.93 14.61 10.39
N ARG A 278 -0.39 13.99 9.34
CA ARG A 278 -0.25 12.53 9.27
C ARG A 278 0.73 12.00 10.32
N LEU A 279 1.89 12.65 10.48
CA LEU A 279 2.95 12.30 11.42
C LEU A 279 2.44 12.31 12.88
N ARG A 280 1.74 13.40 13.26
CA ARG A 280 1.02 13.54 14.54
C ARG A 280 -0.05 12.48 14.74
N SER A 281 -0.86 12.18 13.72
CA SER A 281 -1.89 11.13 13.82
C SER A 281 -1.32 9.71 13.98
N SER A 282 -0.03 9.51 13.70
CA SER A 282 0.71 8.26 13.98
C SER A 282 1.52 8.29 15.29
N GLY A 283 1.39 9.33 16.13
CA GLY A 283 2.11 9.40 17.42
C GLY A 283 3.63 9.57 17.31
N HIS A 284 4.14 9.95 16.13
CA HIS A 284 5.57 10.06 15.86
C HIS A 284 6.01 11.52 15.73
N SER A 285 7.30 11.75 15.94
CA SER A 285 8.08 12.88 15.46
C SER A 285 9.16 12.37 14.49
N GLY A 286 9.95 13.23 13.83
CA GLY A 286 11.09 12.74 13.04
C GLY A 286 12.09 13.79 12.60
N ARG A 287 13.34 13.36 12.34
CA ARG A 287 14.50 14.26 12.23
C ARG A 287 14.89 14.66 10.81
N THR A 288 14.54 13.88 9.79
CA THR A 288 14.97 14.16 8.40
C THR A 288 13.79 14.50 7.52
N ILE A 289 13.70 15.76 7.09
CA ILE A 289 12.69 16.22 6.14
C ILE A 289 13.18 15.86 4.73
N VAL A 290 12.28 15.37 3.89
CA VAL A 290 12.55 14.92 2.52
C VAL A 290 11.59 15.62 1.56
N LEU A 291 12.14 16.30 0.56
CA LEU A 291 11.40 16.83 -0.58
C LEU A 291 11.62 15.93 -1.80
N LYS A 292 10.53 15.51 -2.43
CA LYS A 292 10.50 14.71 -3.66
C LYS A 292 9.85 15.55 -4.77
N VAL A 293 10.55 15.69 -5.89
CA VAL A 293 10.08 16.43 -7.07
C VAL A 293 10.21 15.54 -8.29
N ARG A 294 9.09 15.25 -8.97
CA ARG A 294 9.11 14.57 -10.28
C ARG A 294 8.84 15.57 -11.39
N ARG A 295 9.58 15.47 -12.48
CA ARG A 295 9.44 16.30 -13.69
C ARG A 295 8.51 15.63 -14.72
N TYR A 296 8.20 16.35 -15.80
CA TYR A 296 7.35 15.88 -16.89
C TYR A 296 7.87 14.58 -17.55
N ASP A 297 9.21 14.44 -17.64
CA ASP A 297 9.95 13.28 -18.16
C ASP A 297 10.01 12.08 -17.19
N PHE A 298 9.27 12.14 -16.08
CA PHE A 298 9.27 11.19 -14.96
C PHE A 298 10.59 11.09 -14.16
N SER A 299 11.63 11.84 -14.52
CA SER A 299 12.83 11.97 -13.68
C SER A 299 12.43 12.48 -12.30
N THR A 300 12.99 11.87 -11.25
CA THR A 300 12.61 12.14 -9.86
C THR A 300 13.84 12.60 -9.10
N LEU A 301 13.82 13.86 -8.64
CA LEU A 301 14.83 14.41 -7.75
C LEU A 301 14.35 14.28 -6.30
N THR A 302 15.26 13.88 -5.44
CA THR A 302 15.08 13.90 -3.99
C THR A 302 16.08 14.87 -3.36
N ARG A 303 15.65 15.59 -2.33
CA ARG A 303 16.46 16.46 -1.47
C ARG A 303 16.07 16.18 -0.02
N SER A 304 16.99 16.33 0.93
CA SER A 304 16.71 16.06 2.34
C SER A 304 17.57 16.90 3.28
N GLU A 305 16.97 17.35 4.39
CA GLU A 305 17.63 18.09 5.47
C GLU A 305 17.43 17.29 6.78
N THR A 306 18.51 16.97 7.48
CA THR A 306 18.45 16.34 8.81
C THR A 306 18.66 17.41 9.88
N LEU A 307 17.66 17.59 10.73
CA LEU A 307 17.65 18.57 11.82
C LEU A 307 18.47 18.09 13.03
N ARG A 308 18.64 18.96 14.02
CA ARG A 308 19.32 18.64 15.29
C ARG A 308 18.54 17.62 16.12
N GLY A 309 17.26 17.91 16.39
CA GLY A 309 16.30 17.02 17.07
C GLY A 309 15.19 16.55 16.11
N PRO A 310 14.46 15.48 16.46
CA PRO A 310 13.23 15.12 15.75
C PRO A 310 12.17 16.19 15.99
N THR A 311 11.28 16.41 15.03
CA THR A 311 10.21 17.42 15.15
C THR A 311 8.89 16.89 14.58
N ASP A 312 7.80 17.49 15.02
CA ASP A 312 6.48 17.40 14.40
C ASP A 312 5.88 18.79 14.10
N ASP A 313 6.70 19.85 14.18
CA ASP A 313 6.22 21.24 14.04
C ASP A 313 5.93 21.58 12.57
N PRO A 314 4.71 22.05 12.24
CA PRO A 314 4.34 22.42 10.87
C PRO A 314 5.14 23.59 10.31
N VAL A 315 5.61 24.53 11.13
CA VAL A 315 6.48 25.64 10.72
C VAL A 315 7.86 25.10 10.35
N VAL A 316 8.49 24.32 11.23
CA VAL A 316 9.84 23.79 11.02
C VAL A 316 9.91 22.88 9.79
N VAL A 317 8.94 21.97 9.63
CA VAL A 317 8.89 21.06 8.47
C VAL A 317 8.59 21.83 7.17
N ARG A 318 7.74 22.86 7.21
CA ARG A 318 7.45 23.73 6.06
C ARG A 318 8.68 24.52 5.63
N GLU A 319 9.41 25.12 6.56
CA GLU A 319 10.61 25.90 6.25
C GLU A 319 11.75 25.03 5.72
N ALA A 320 11.97 23.85 6.30
CA ALA A 320 12.92 22.87 5.76
C ALA A 320 12.53 22.44 4.34
N ALA A 321 11.26 22.09 4.09
CA ALA A 321 10.79 21.75 2.75
C ALA A 321 10.94 22.92 1.75
N GLY A 322 10.77 24.16 2.22
CA GLY A 322 11.02 25.39 1.46
C GLY A 322 12.49 25.56 1.06
N ARG A 323 13.43 25.41 2.01
CA ARG A 323 14.89 25.43 1.74
C ARG A 323 15.28 24.35 0.73
N LEU A 324 14.74 23.13 0.89
CA LEU A 324 14.99 22.02 -0.03
C LEU A 324 14.46 22.28 -1.45
N LEU A 325 13.38 23.07 -1.60
CA LEU A 325 12.82 23.46 -2.89
C LEU A 325 13.71 24.46 -3.64
N GLU A 326 14.37 25.37 -2.93
CA GLU A 326 15.31 26.34 -3.52
C GLU A 326 16.53 25.65 -4.14
N GLY A 327 16.91 24.48 -3.62
CA GLY A 327 17.91 23.56 -4.19
C GLY A 327 17.44 22.67 -5.35
N VAL A 328 16.28 22.97 -5.98
CA VAL A 328 15.71 22.23 -7.12
C VAL A 328 15.36 23.17 -8.27
N ASP A 329 15.89 22.88 -9.46
CA ASP A 329 15.41 23.49 -10.70
C ASP A 329 14.01 22.93 -11.06
N THR A 330 13.02 23.83 -11.10
CA THR A 330 11.62 23.56 -11.44
C THR A 330 11.23 24.07 -12.83
N THR A 331 12.17 24.66 -13.58
CA THR A 331 11.89 25.43 -14.81
C THR A 331 11.30 24.56 -15.93
N GLY A 332 11.70 23.29 -16.00
CA GLY A 332 11.13 22.30 -16.91
C GLY A 332 9.70 21.84 -16.58
N GLY A 333 9.10 22.31 -15.48
CA GLY A 333 7.77 21.90 -15.03
C GLY A 333 7.78 20.74 -14.02
N VAL A 334 6.90 20.82 -13.03
CA VAL A 334 6.79 19.86 -11.92
C VAL A 334 5.50 19.03 -12.03
N ARG A 335 5.67 17.72 -12.14
CA ARG A 335 4.60 16.71 -12.31
C ARG A 335 4.03 16.21 -11.00
N LEU A 336 4.88 16.03 -10.00
CA LEU A 336 4.53 15.58 -8.64
C LEU A 336 5.43 16.28 -7.64
N LEU A 337 4.82 16.69 -6.53
CA LEU A 337 5.50 17.12 -5.32
C LEU A 337 5.16 16.15 -4.19
N GLY A 338 6.14 15.85 -3.35
CA GLY A 338 5.96 15.08 -2.13
C GLY A 338 6.84 15.60 -1.00
N VAL A 339 6.28 15.63 0.20
CA VAL A 339 6.99 15.95 1.44
C VAL A 339 6.92 14.73 2.36
N GLY A 340 8.04 14.39 2.98
CA GLY A 340 8.15 13.28 3.93
C GLY A 340 9.07 13.60 5.09
N VAL A 341 8.94 12.81 6.15
CA VAL A 341 9.79 12.82 7.33
C VAL A 341 10.28 11.39 7.58
N THR A 342 11.58 11.23 7.83
CA THR A 342 12.27 9.95 8.09
C THR A 342 13.23 10.08 9.28
N GLY A 343 13.70 8.93 9.78
CA GLY A 343 14.36 8.90 11.09
C GLY A 343 13.35 9.32 12.16
N LEU A 344 12.27 8.54 12.25
CA LEU A 344 11.19 8.80 13.20
C LEU A 344 11.62 8.43 14.61
N ALA A 345 10.99 9.09 15.57
CA ALA A 345 11.00 8.72 16.98
C ALA A 345 9.55 8.78 17.48
N ASP A 346 9.27 8.13 18.61
CA ASP A 346 8.00 8.34 19.30
C ASP A 346 7.88 9.81 19.74
N TYR A 347 6.66 10.29 19.94
CA TYR A 347 6.41 11.65 20.39
C TYR A 347 6.91 11.87 21.82
N THR A 348 8.19 12.23 21.96
CA THR A 348 8.68 12.94 23.14
C THR A 348 8.23 14.38 23.04
N GLN A 349 7.25 14.78 23.86
CA GLN A 349 6.97 16.19 24.10
C GLN A 349 8.28 16.88 24.52
N GLU A 350 8.69 17.93 23.81
CA GLU A 350 9.87 18.70 24.22
C GLU A 350 9.60 19.30 25.60
N ASP A 351 10.51 19.04 26.54
CA ASP A 351 10.38 19.55 27.89
C ASP A 351 10.63 21.07 27.88
N LEU A 352 9.59 21.84 28.21
CA LEU A 352 9.69 23.30 28.34
C LEU A 352 10.72 23.71 29.40
N PHE A 353 11.02 22.86 30.39
CA PHE A 353 12.08 23.12 31.35
C PHE A 353 13.48 23.03 30.69
N ALA A 354 13.69 22.13 29.73
CA ALA A 354 14.95 22.01 29.01
C ALA A 354 15.22 23.24 28.12
N GLN A 355 14.21 23.71 27.37
CA GLN A 355 14.30 24.96 26.61
C GLN A 355 14.58 26.15 27.54
N ALA A 356 13.93 26.21 28.72
CA ALA A 356 14.13 27.26 29.70
C ALA A 356 15.52 27.24 30.35
N THR A 357 16.14 26.06 30.56
CA THR A 357 17.53 25.97 31.02
C THR A 357 18.51 26.43 29.95
N THR A 358 18.42 25.97 28.69
CA THR A 358 19.35 26.40 27.65
C THR A 358 19.24 27.90 27.34
N ALA A 359 18.02 28.44 27.26
CA ALA A 359 17.80 29.89 27.08
C ALA A 359 18.24 30.73 28.30
N ARG A 360 18.53 30.10 29.45
CA ARG A 360 19.12 30.73 30.63
C ARG A 360 20.64 30.61 30.63
N GLU A 361 21.19 29.44 30.31
CA GLU A 361 22.63 29.19 30.15
C GLU A 361 23.23 30.09 29.06
N GLU A 362 22.53 30.28 27.93
CA GLU A 362 22.94 31.22 26.88
C GLU A 362 22.96 32.69 27.35
N ARG A 363 22.04 33.09 28.23
CA ARG A 363 21.99 34.45 28.81
C ARG A 363 23.07 34.66 29.87
N GLU A 364 23.28 33.67 30.74
CA GLU A 364 24.32 33.69 31.77
C GLU A 364 25.73 33.64 31.12
N SER A 365 25.88 32.97 29.97
CA SER A 365 27.12 32.96 29.17
C SER A 365 27.40 34.26 28.40
N ALA A 366 26.38 35.09 28.14
CA ALA A 366 26.49 36.32 27.35
C ALA A 366 26.65 37.61 28.19
N GLY A 367 26.56 37.53 29.52
CA GLY A 367 26.48 38.69 30.42
C GLY A 367 27.78 39.14 31.11
N GLY A 368 28.94 38.66 30.66
CA GLY A 368 30.17 38.63 31.48
C GLY A 368 31.32 39.58 31.12
N GLU A 369 31.13 40.91 31.04
CA GLU A 369 32.27 41.86 31.12
C GLU A 369 31.88 43.31 31.51
N THR A 370 32.65 43.93 32.42
CA THR A 370 32.67 45.37 32.83
C THR A 370 31.42 45.98 33.53
N ASP A 371 31.50 46.91 34.50
CA ASP A 371 32.57 47.32 35.46
C ASP A 371 31.96 48.17 36.63
N ALA A 372 32.73 48.37 37.72
CA ALA A 372 32.65 49.41 38.77
C ALA A 372 31.45 49.54 39.76
N ASP A 373 31.77 49.44 41.06
CA ASP A 373 31.00 49.94 42.23
C ASP A 373 31.35 51.43 42.50
N PRO A 374 30.38 52.30 42.88
CA PRO A 374 30.36 52.74 44.28
C PRO A 374 28.97 53.05 44.90
N ARG A 375 28.63 52.29 45.94
CA ARG A 375 27.97 52.71 47.22
C ARG A 375 26.45 52.96 47.28
N GLY A 376 25.85 52.35 48.32
CA GLY A 376 24.66 52.84 49.06
C GLY A 376 23.38 52.03 48.81
N GLY A 377 22.57 51.63 49.81
CA GLY A 377 22.74 51.76 51.26
C GLY A 377 21.39 51.85 51.99
N GLY A 378 20.93 50.77 52.65
CA GLY A 378 19.67 50.77 53.41
C GLY A 378 19.34 49.42 54.07
N ARG A 379 18.95 49.46 55.35
CA ARG A 379 18.49 48.33 56.19
C ARG A 379 17.00 48.55 56.49
N VAL A 380 16.16 47.52 56.70
CA VAL A 380 15.55 47.06 57.98
C VAL A 380 14.43 46.09 57.56
N GLU A 381 14.54 44.77 57.79
CA GLU A 381 14.00 43.97 58.93
C GLU A 381 12.47 43.90 59.05
N GLY A 382 11.91 42.67 59.16
CA GLY A 382 10.46 42.42 59.27
C GLY A 382 10.09 40.93 59.45
N ALA A 383 10.08 40.45 60.69
CA ALA A 383 10.07 39.04 61.12
C ALA A 383 8.91 38.10 60.69
N GLY A 384 9.21 36.78 60.62
CA GLY A 384 8.43 35.75 61.36
C GLY A 384 7.73 34.63 60.57
N GLY A 385 8.20 33.38 60.69
CA GLY A 385 7.47 32.17 60.26
C GLY A 385 8.28 30.85 60.33
N SER A 386 7.82 29.88 61.13
CA SER A 386 8.40 28.50 61.25
C SER A 386 7.85 27.60 60.12
N VAL A 387 8.41 26.45 59.69
CA VAL A 387 8.80 25.23 60.45
C VAL A 387 9.89 24.41 59.70
N ARG A 388 10.69 23.62 60.44
CA ARG A 388 11.72 22.68 59.97
C ARG A 388 11.19 21.27 59.60
N PRO A 389 11.82 20.55 58.64
CA PRO A 389 11.89 19.08 58.63
C PRO A 389 13.07 18.56 59.51
N PRO A 390 13.08 17.28 59.93
CA PRO A 390 14.16 16.68 60.72
C PRO A 390 15.13 15.78 59.92
N ASP A 391 16.39 15.73 60.35
CA ASP A 391 17.37 14.70 59.96
C ASP A 391 17.17 13.37 60.72
N ARG A 392 17.50 12.22 60.11
CA ARG A 392 18.75 11.48 60.42
C ARG A 392 18.92 10.15 59.65
N ALA A 393 20.19 9.82 59.41
CA ALA A 393 20.70 8.50 58.99
C ALA A 393 20.96 7.62 60.26
N PRO A 394 21.67 6.44 60.27
CA PRO A 394 22.67 5.92 59.31
C PRO A 394 22.57 4.43 58.94
N PHE A 395 23.49 3.95 58.08
CA PHE A 395 24.26 2.71 58.31
C PHE A 395 25.62 2.76 57.58
N GLU A 396 26.53 1.82 57.88
CA GLU A 396 27.98 1.98 57.67
C GLU A 396 28.61 1.15 56.50
N ARG A 397 29.95 1.22 56.38
CA ARG A 397 30.77 0.86 55.20
C ARG A 397 31.20 -0.62 55.11
N SER A 398 31.34 -1.10 53.88
CA SER A 398 32.53 -1.80 53.31
C SER A 398 32.43 -1.60 51.77
N GLU A 399 33.42 -1.20 50.97
CA GLU A 399 34.78 -1.74 50.75
C GLU A 399 34.75 -3.22 50.31
N GLN A 400 35.23 -3.64 49.12
CA GLN A 400 36.23 -3.09 48.17
C GLN A 400 35.87 -3.33 46.68
N GLU A 401 36.52 -2.56 45.78
CA GLU A 401 36.97 -2.87 44.39
C GLU A 401 36.00 -3.51 43.34
N GLY A 402 36.08 -3.20 42.04
CA GLY A 402 36.91 -2.23 41.31
C GLY A 402 36.84 -2.44 39.78
N GLY A 403 37.19 -1.41 38.99
CA GLY A 403 37.47 -1.55 37.53
C GLY A 403 36.28 -1.48 36.56
N ARG A 404 36.14 -0.36 35.83
CA ARG A 404 35.29 -0.27 34.61
C ARG A 404 36.10 -0.70 33.37
N SER A 405 35.41 -1.09 32.29
CA SER A 405 35.98 -1.11 30.93
C SER A 405 34.90 -0.77 29.88
N PRO A 406 35.20 0.04 28.85
CA PRO A 406 34.24 0.50 27.83
C PRO A 406 34.20 -0.39 26.57
N ALA A 407 33.30 -0.04 25.64
CA ALA A 407 33.00 -0.80 24.42
C ALA A 407 34.02 -0.61 23.26
N PRO A 408 34.10 -1.56 22.30
CA PRO A 408 34.99 -1.50 21.15
C PRO A 408 34.35 -0.87 19.88
N VAL A 409 35.21 -0.42 18.96
CA VAL A 409 34.92 0.10 17.61
C VAL A 409 35.96 -0.55 16.65
N PRO A 410 35.62 -0.89 15.38
CA PRO A 410 36.36 -1.92 14.63
C PRO A 410 37.58 -1.40 13.83
N PRO A 411 38.50 -2.31 13.42
CA PRO A 411 39.63 -2.01 12.54
C PRO A 411 39.34 -2.30 11.05
N ASP A 412 40.05 -1.60 10.17
CA ASP A 412 40.20 -1.88 8.74
C ASP A 412 41.60 -1.38 8.27
N GLY A 413 42.10 -1.87 7.12
CA GLY A 413 43.29 -1.35 6.45
C GLY A 413 44.63 -2.05 6.73
N SER A 414 45.40 -2.32 5.66
CA SER A 414 46.74 -2.94 5.68
C SER A 414 47.89 -1.93 5.60
N PRO A 415 49.15 -2.38 5.72
CA PRO A 415 50.15 -2.01 4.70
C PRO A 415 51.00 -3.20 4.19
N VAL A 416 51.99 -2.93 3.31
CA VAL A 416 52.64 -3.92 2.41
C VAL A 416 54.17 -3.65 2.28
N ARG A 417 54.94 -4.69 1.85
CA ARG A 417 56.37 -4.70 1.39
C ARG A 417 57.45 -4.81 2.50
N SER A 418 58.68 -5.34 2.29
CA SER A 418 59.31 -6.33 1.36
C SER A 418 60.78 -6.59 1.86
N SER A 419 61.78 -7.28 1.26
CA SER A 419 62.03 -8.03 -0.01
C SER A 419 63.40 -8.76 0.06
N GLY A 420 63.58 -9.90 -0.64
CA GLY A 420 64.89 -10.55 -0.91
C GLY A 420 65.33 -11.62 0.11
N GLU A 421 66.19 -12.63 -0.14
CA GLU A 421 66.95 -13.18 -1.32
C GLU A 421 67.45 -14.61 -0.94
N GLN A 422 67.96 -15.57 -1.75
CA GLN A 422 68.09 -15.83 -3.21
C GLN A 422 68.38 -17.35 -3.48
N SER A 423 68.44 -17.79 -4.76
CA SER A 423 68.98 -19.08 -5.28
C SER A 423 68.24 -20.40 -4.95
N GLY A 424 68.23 -21.46 -5.80
CA GLY A 424 68.65 -21.55 -7.21
C GLY A 424 68.68 -22.99 -7.79
N SER A 425 68.64 -23.13 -9.13
CA SER A 425 69.02 -24.30 -9.96
C SER A 425 68.20 -25.62 -9.93
N GLY A 426 67.88 -26.16 -11.12
CA GLY A 426 67.39 -27.54 -11.35
C GLY A 426 66.57 -27.70 -12.64
N ALA A 427 66.88 -28.67 -13.52
CA ALA A 427 66.27 -28.75 -14.86
C ALA A 427 66.15 -30.17 -15.49
N ALA A 428 65.15 -30.28 -16.38
CA ALA A 428 64.99 -31.23 -17.51
C ALA A 428 64.79 -32.74 -17.27
N HIS A 429 63.67 -33.28 -17.80
CA HIS A 429 63.58 -34.33 -18.86
C HIS A 429 62.08 -34.67 -19.10
N ARG A 430 61.45 -34.36 -20.25
CA ARG A 430 61.43 -35.07 -21.56
C ARG A 430 60.71 -36.44 -21.60
N SER A 431 59.47 -36.46 -22.11
CA SER A 431 58.97 -37.43 -23.13
C SER A 431 57.47 -37.23 -23.42
N SER A 432 56.91 -37.90 -24.45
CA SER A 432 56.70 -37.26 -25.76
C SER A 432 55.94 -38.13 -26.78
N SER A 433 54.67 -37.80 -27.06
CA SER A 433 53.87 -38.15 -28.25
C SER A 433 52.63 -37.22 -28.25
N ARG A 434 52.17 -36.55 -29.31
CA ARG A 434 52.41 -36.53 -30.77
C ARG A 434 51.67 -37.59 -31.59
N ASP A 435 50.48 -37.21 -32.06
CA ASP A 435 50.15 -36.98 -33.49
C ASP A 435 49.36 -35.64 -33.55
N GLU A 436 49.71 -34.62 -34.36
CA GLU A 436 49.61 -34.49 -35.83
C GLU A 436 48.12 -34.31 -36.28
N ARG A 437 47.65 -33.06 -36.53
CA ARG A 437 47.46 -32.38 -37.85
C ARG A 437 46.14 -32.76 -38.56
N GLU A 438 45.43 -31.93 -39.33
CA GLU A 438 45.65 -30.60 -39.96
C GLU A 438 44.46 -29.63 -39.66
N THR A 439 44.64 -28.32 -39.48
CA THR A 439 44.42 -27.21 -40.45
C THR A 439 43.28 -27.42 -41.49
N SER A 440 42.43 -26.44 -41.85
CA SER A 440 42.72 -25.00 -41.96
C SER A 440 41.48 -24.06 -41.96
N ARG A 441 41.73 -22.77 -41.61
CA ARG A 441 41.11 -21.49 -42.10
C ARG A 441 39.63 -21.44 -42.53
N GLY A 442 38.87 -20.50 -41.94
CA GLY A 442 37.56 -20.02 -42.44
C GLY A 442 37.65 -19.14 -43.71
N PRO A 443 36.56 -18.45 -44.12
CA PRO A 443 35.76 -17.57 -43.24
C PRO A 443 34.23 -17.86 -43.25
N GLY A 444 33.46 -17.04 -42.53
CA GLY A 444 32.02 -16.84 -42.75
C GLY A 444 31.73 -15.36 -43.13
N PRO A 445 30.47 -14.88 -43.06
CA PRO A 445 29.21 -15.59 -42.78
C PRO A 445 28.32 -15.71 -44.04
N SER A 446 27.12 -16.29 -43.90
CA SER A 446 26.06 -16.18 -44.91
C SER A 446 24.68 -15.99 -44.27
N GLU A 447 24.17 -14.76 -44.31
CA GLU A 447 22.72 -14.53 -44.30
C GLU A 447 22.13 -15.01 -45.64
N ALA A 448 20.85 -15.40 -45.63
CA ALA A 448 20.09 -15.69 -46.83
C ALA A 448 18.62 -15.28 -46.63
N ASP A 449 18.08 -14.58 -47.63
CA ASP A 449 16.71 -14.06 -47.68
C ASP A 449 15.65 -15.18 -47.58
N ALA A 450 14.43 -15.00 -47.05
CA ALA A 450 13.50 -13.86 -47.02
C ALA A 450 12.68 -13.63 -48.33
N VAL A 451 11.35 -13.52 -48.15
CA VAL A 451 10.33 -12.97 -49.09
C VAL A 451 10.10 -13.66 -50.45
N ARG A 452 8.99 -14.43 -50.53
CA ARG A 452 7.87 -14.21 -51.50
C ARG A 452 6.55 -14.54 -50.78
N SER A 453 5.43 -13.80 -50.79
CA SER A 453 4.88 -12.65 -51.56
C SER A 453 4.04 -12.97 -52.81
N ALA A 454 2.71 -12.92 -52.63
CA ALA A 454 1.65 -12.65 -53.63
C ALA A 454 0.30 -12.40 -52.89
N GLY A 455 -0.59 -11.49 -53.29
CA GLY A 455 -0.42 -10.40 -54.26
C GLY A 455 -1.71 -9.89 -54.93
N ALA A 456 -2.46 -8.98 -54.28
CA ALA A 456 -3.46 -8.06 -54.90
C ALA A 456 -3.85 -6.99 -53.84
N VAL A 457 -3.70 -5.66 -53.95
CA VAL A 457 -3.54 -4.63 -55.02
C VAL A 457 -4.85 -3.90 -55.40
N GLY A 458 -4.85 -2.58 -55.19
CA GLY A 458 -5.91 -1.62 -55.55
C GLY A 458 -6.53 -0.92 -54.32
N GLY A 459 -6.54 0.41 -54.20
CA GLY A 459 -5.91 1.46 -55.00
C GLY A 459 -5.93 2.80 -54.24
N ALA A 460 -4.98 3.70 -54.51
CA ALA A 460 -4.80 4.92 -53.71
C ALA A 460 -5.66 6.11 -54.18
N SER A 461 -5.94 7.06 -53.29
CA SER A 461 -6.41 8.41 -53.63
C SER A 461 -5.90 9.42 -52.59
N ARG A 462 -5.58 10.64 -53.06
CA ARG A 462 -5.01 11.74 -52.26
C ARG A 462 -6.10 12.53 -51.52
N PRO A 463 -5.75 13.26 -50.44
CA PRO A 463 -6.61 14.31 -49.90
C PRO A 463 -6.67 15.51 -50.87
N PRO A 464 -7.78 16.26 -50.90
CA PRO A 464 -7.85 17.55 -51.59
C PRO A 464 -7.21 18.67 -50.76
N ASP A 465 -6.71 19.69 -51.46
CA ASP A 465 -6.23 20.97 -50.91
C ASP A 465 -6.95 22.12 -51.64
N VAL A 466 -7.62 22.98 -50.89
CA VAL A 466 -8.31 24.23 -51.26
C VAL A 466 -8.81 24.89 -49.96
N GLY A 467 -8.82 26.21 -49.81
CA GLY A 467 -8.37 27.29 -50.68
C GLY A 467 -8.92 28.64 -50.20
N GLU A 468 -8.20 29.75 -50.43
CA GLU A 468 -8.64 31.07 -49.97
C GLU A 468 -9.89 31.59 -50.71
N GLY A 469 -10.74 32.36 -50.02
CA GLY A 469 -11.88 33.06 -50.62
C GLY A 469 -12.39 34.18 -49.71
N ALA A 470 -12.11 35.44 -50.07
CA ALA A 470 -12.45 36.61 -49.26
C ALA A 470 -13.61 37.43 -49.86
N ALA A 471 -14.60 37.81 -49.03
CA ALA A 471 -15.64 38.78 -49.41
C ALA A 471 -16.13 39.63 -48.23
N LYS A 472 -16.07 40.94 -48.45
CA LYS A 472 -16.35 42.11 -47.57
C LYS A 472 -17.77 42.17 -46.97
N GLY A 473 -17.89 42.92 -45.87
CA GLY A 473 -19.11 43.66 -45.48
C GLY A 473 -19.66 43.31 -44.09
N GLY A 474 -19.91 44.25 -43.17
CA GLY A 474 -19.71 45.70 -43.22
C GLY A 474 -19.73 46.34 -41.82
N VAL A 475 -19.33 47.60 -41.71
CA VAL A 475 -19.22 48.35 -40.43
C VAL A 475 -20.50 49.15 -40.16
N HIS A 476 -20.89 49.26 -38.90
CA HIS A 476 -21.66 50.42 -38.42
C HIS A 476 -21.09 50.94 -37.09
N ASP A 477 -20.80 52.24 -37.07
CA ASP A 477 -20.38 53.03 -35.91
C ASP A 477 -21.60 53.75 -35.29
N GLY A 478 -21.49 54.19 -34.04
CA GLY A 478 -22.61 54.65 -33.22
C GLY A 478 -22.22 55.36 -31.92
N THR A 479 -21.27 56.29 -31.99
CA THR A 479 -21.10 57.37 -30.99
C THR A 479 -22.31 58.32 -30.99
N ALA A 480 -22.65 59.09 -29.95
CA ALA A 480 -22.30 59.13 -28.51
C ALA A 480 -23.32 60.08 -27.81
N ASP A 481 -23.32 60.18 -26.47
CA ASP A 481 -23.38 61.49 -25.77
C ASP A 481 -22.90 61.36 -24.30
N SER A 482 -22.93 62.48 -23.59
CA SER A 482 -22.19 62.83 -22.37
C SER A 482 -23.13 63.25 -21.22
N GLY A 483 -22.59 63.45 -20.00
CA GLY A 483 -23.40 63.80 -18.83
C GLY A 483 -22.59 63.90 -17.54
N GLU A 484 -21.77 64.94 -17.40
CA GLU A 484 -21.01 65.23 -16.17
C GLU A 484 -21.91 65.74 -15.03
N ARG A 485 -21.51 65.49 -13.78
CA ARG A 485 -21.66 66.45 -12.65
C ARG A 485 -20.81 66.05 -11.42
N GLU A 486 -20.64 67.01 -10.54
CA GLU A 486 -19.48 67.12 -9.64
C GLU A 486 -19.75 66.70 -8.18
N SER A 487 -18.66 66.36 -7.49
CA SER A 487 -18.34 66.71 -6.08
C SER A 487 -19.36 66.47 -4.95
N GLY A 488 -18.95 65.73 -3.93
CA GLY A 488 -19.58 65.76 -2.61
C GLY A 488 -18.71 65.13 -1.52
N VAL A 489 -18.18 65.93 -0.59
CA VAL A 489 -17.48 65.43 0.61
C VAL A 489 -18.50 65.27 1.73
N GLY A 490 -18.56 64.08 2.33
CA GLY A 490 -19.39 63.76 3.49
C GLY A 490 -18.75 62.66 4.32
N ALA A 491 -18.82 62.76 5.64
CA ALA A 491 -18.09 61.90 6.57
C ALA A 491 -18.97 60.86 7.26
N SER A 492 -18.36 59.73 7.61
CA SER A 492 -18.67 58.84 8.74
C SER A 492 -20.13 58.44 9.00
N MET A 493 -20.45 57.19 8.69
CA MET A 493 -21.31 56.39 9.59
C MET A 493 -20.94 54.91 9.52
N GLU A 494 -20.73 54.27 10.68
CA GLU A 494 -20.53 52.83 10.77
C GLU A 494 -21.89 52.12 10.64
N THR A 495 -21.97 51.13 9.74
CA THR A 495 -23.04 50.13 9.76
C THR A 495 -22.43 48.76 9.56
N ALA A 496 -22.53 47.88 10.56
CA ALA A 496 -22.07 46.51 10.45
C ALA A 496 -23.02 45.74 9.52
N GLY A 497 -22.52 45.38 8.33
CA GLY A 497 -23.24 44.63 7.32
C GLY A 497 -22.50 43.34 6.96
N GLU A 498 -23.24 42.24 7.04
CA GLU A 498 -22.96 40.83 6.73
C GLU A 498 -21.65 40.48 5.95
N PRO A 499 -20.91 39.42 6.36
CA PRO A 499 -19.73 38.96 5.63
C PRO A 499 -20.14 38.36 4.27
N VAL A 500 -19.98 39.15 3.21
CA VAL A 500 -20.32 38.77 1.83
C VAL A 500 -19.53 37.55 1.38
N GLY A 501 -20.24 36.45 1.14
CA GLY A 501 -19.76 35.32 0.35
C GLY A 501 -18.60 34.53 0.96
N SER A 502 -18.90 33.57 1.82
CA SER A 502 -18.05 32.37 1.83
C SER A 502 -18.10 31.76 0.42
N VAL A 503 -16.94 31.60 -0.22
CA VAL A 503 -16.86 30.90 -1.51
C VAL A 503 -17.14 29.43 -1.21
N LEU A 504 -18.41 29.04 -1.34
CA LEU A 504 -18.85 27.65 -1.23
C LEU A 504 -18.01 26.83 -2.21
N ALA A 505 -17.11 26.00 -1.68
CA ALA A 505 -16.35 25.06 -2.49
C ALA A 505 -17.36 24.20 -3.26
N GLU A 506 -17.35 24.31 -4.60
CA GLU A 506 -18.38 23.71 -5.45
C GLU A 506 -18.58 22.24 -5.09
N ARG A 507 -19.84 21.82 -4.86
CA ARG A 507 -20.18 20.44 -4.44
C ARG A 507 -19.77 19.44 -5.52
N ARG A 508 -18.52 18.98 -5.47
CA ARG A 508 -17.89 18.16 -6.50
C ARG A 508 -18.25 16.68 -6.35
N TRP A 509 -19.50 16.38 -6.68
CA TRP A 509 -19.99 15.02 -6.86
C TRP A 509 -19.09 14.25 -7.84
N SER A 510 -18.55 13.11 -7.41
CA SER A 510 -17.69 12.26 -8.24
C SER A 510 -18.27 10.84 -8.34
N ALA A 511 -18.06 10.18 -9.48
CA ALA A 511 -18.63 8.85 -9.73
C ALA A 511 -18.18 7.84 -8.65
N GLY A 512 -19.15 7.27 -7.95
CA GLY A 512 -18.94 6.36 -6.82
C GLY A 512 -19.27 6.94 -5.44
N HIS A 513 -19.32 8.27 -5.26
CA HIS A 513 -19.71 8.91 -3.99
C HIS A 513 -21.10 8.45 -3.54
N ASP A 514 -21.24 8.20 -2.25
CA ASP A 514 -22.53 7.91 -1.62
C ASP A 514 -23.23 9.22 -1.21
N VAL A 515 -24.55 9.21 -1.29
CA VAL A 515 -25.42 10.38 -1.10
C VAL A 515 -26.73 9.98 -0.44
N HIS A 516 -27.38 10.93 0.22
CA HIS A 516 -28.74 10.82 0.70
C HIS A 516 -29.60 11.92 0.08
N HIS A 517 -30.85 11.59 -0.26
CA HIS A 517 -31.86 12.55 -0.69
C HIS A 517 -33.10 12.40 0.19
N THR A 518 -33.70 13.52 0.61
CA THR A 518 -34.96 13.57 1.39
C THR A 518 -36.08 12.65 0.86
N GLU A 519 -36.50 12.80 -0.41
CA GLU A 519 -37.55 12.00 -1.06
C GLU A 519 -37.10 10.54 -1.34
N TYR A 520 -35.88 10.36 -1.85
CA TYR A 520 -35.44 9.07 -2.44
C TYR A 520 -34.59 8.19 -1.52
N GLY A 521 -34.19 8.68 -0.35
CA GLY A 521 -33.32 7.98 0.58
C GLY A 521 -31.85 7.90 0.11
N PRO A 522 -31.10 6.87 0.55
CA PRO A 522 -29.68 6.71 0.19
C PRO A 522 -29.49 6.22 -1.25
N GLY A 523 -28.37 6.62 -1.84
CA GLY A 523 -27.96 6.25 -3.19
C GLY A 523 -26.51 6.62 -3.48
N TRP A 524 -26.12 6.57 -4.75
CA TRP A 524 -24.75 6.87 -5.17
C TRP A 524 -24.69 7.60 -6.52
N VAL A 525 -23.67 8.45 -6.67
CA VAL A 525 -23.41 9.26 -7.87
C VAL A 525 -22.91 8.37 -9.01
N GLN A 526 -23.72 8.18 -10.05
CA GLN A 526 -23.30 7.50 -11.28
C GLN A 526 -22.37 8.40 -12.13
N GLY A 527 -22.58 9.73 -12.08
CA GLY A 527 -21.75 10.71 -12.78
C GLY A 527 -22.26 12.14 -12.60
N SER A 528 -21.43 13.12 -12.97
CA SER A 528 -21.70 14.55 -12.83
C SER A 528 -21.10 15.34 -14.00
N GLY A 529 -21.65 16.52 -14.27
CA GLY A 529 -21.20 17.42 -15.33
C GLY A 529 -22.29 18.40 -15.77
N LEU A 530 -21.90 19.50 -16.42
CA LEU A 530 -22.83 20.51 -16.98
C LEU A 530 -23.89 21.02 -15.97
N GLY A 531 -23.48 21.25 -14.73
CA GLY A 531 -24.37 21.70 -13.64
C GLY A 531 -25.35 20.64 -13.12
N ARG A 532 -25.22 19.37 -13.54
CA ARG A 532 -26.08 18.26 -13.13
C ARG A 532 -25.32 17.10 -12.47
N VAL A 533 -26.02 16.34 -11.66
CA VAL A 533 -25.55 15.09 -11.03
C VAL A 533 -26.58 14.00 -11.22
N THR A 534 -26.14 12.81 -11.64
CA THR A 534 -27.01 11.64 -11.83
C THR A 534 -26.75 10.63 -10.72
N VAL A 535 -27.80 10.27 -9.99
CA VAL A 535 -27.77 9.45 -8.78
C VAL A 535 -28.61 8.20 -9.00
N ARG A 536 -28.13 7.06 -8.49
CA ARG A 536 -28.91 5.82 -8.38
C ARG A 536 -29.23 5.53 -6.92
N PHE A 537 -30.51 5.38 -6.61
CA PHE A 537 -31.00 5.10 -5.26
C PHE A 537 -31.13 3.59 -5.06
N GLU A 538 -30.08 2.99 -4.51
CA GLU A 538 -29.97 1.57 -4.13
C GLU A 538 -29.07 1.43 -2.90
N GLN A 539 -29.28 0.36 -2.15
CA GLN A 539 -28.56 0.02 -0.92
C GLN A 539 -27.85 -1.33 -1.08
N PRO A 540 -26.82 -1.64 -0.27
CA PRO A 540 -26.27 -2.99 -0.18
C PRO A 540 -27.36 -4.05 0.02
N GLY A 541 -27.26 -5.18 -0.68
CA GLY A 541 -28.25 -6.27 -0.63
C GLY A 541 -29.56 -6.04 -1.41
N SER A 542 -29.95 -4.79 -1.69
CA SER A 542 -31.21 -4.49 -2.41
C SER A 542 -31.18 -4.84 -3.92
N PRO A 543 -32.33 -4.92 -4.62
CA PRO A 543 -32.38 -4.97 -6.08
C PRO A 543 -31.86 -3.67 -6.73
N PRO A 544 -31.36 -3.71 -7.99
CA PRO A 544 -30.85 -2.54 -8.69
C PRO A 544 -31.83 -1.34 -8.74
N GLY A 545 -31.36 -0.19 -8.29
CA GLY A 545 -32.19 0.96 -7.95
C GLY A 545 -32.66 1.84 -9.10
N ARG A 546 -33.56 2.79 -8.78
CA ARG A 546 -34.02 3.85 -9.70
C ARG A 546 -32.92 4.90 -9.90
N VAL A 547 -32.94 5.57 -11.05
CA VAL A 547 -32.02 6.68 -11.39
C VAL A 547 -32.78 8.00 -11.48
N ARG A 548 -32.17 9.07 -10.99
CA ARG A 548 -32.62 10.47 -11.14
C ARG A 548 -31.44 11.37 -11.51
N THR A 549 -31.72 12.55 -12.06
CA THR A 549 -30.71 13.56 -12.38
C THR A 549 -31.14 14.92 -11.82
N PHE A 550 -30.37 15.39 -10.85
CA PHE A 550 -30.59 16.65 -10.11
C PHE A 550 -29.68 17.76 -10.65
N ARG A 551 -29.80 18.96 -10.07
CA ARG A 551 -28.74 19.98 -10.18
C ARG A 551 -27.59 19.63 -9.21
N VAL A 552 -26.39 20.16 -9.42
CA VAL A 552 -25.26 19.95 -8.49
C VAL A 552 -25.42 20.69 -7.15
N ASP A 553 -26.20 21.77 -7.15
CA ASP A 553 -26.53 22.65 -6.02
C ASP A 553 -27.87 22.32 -5.36
N ASP A 554 -28.44 21.13 -5.67
CA ASP A 554 -29.71 20.67 -5.10
C ASP A 554 -29.63 20.59 -3.56
N PRO A 555 -30.52 21.30 -2.82
CA PRO A 555 -30.46 21.36 -1.36
C PRO A 555 -30.89 20.06 -0.70
N GLU A 556 -31.71 19.24 -1.37
CA GLU A 556 -32.22 17.98 -0.85
C GLU A 556 -31.21 16.83 -0.99
N LEU A 557 -30.21 16.99 -1.86
CA LEU A 557 -29.13 16.03 -2.08
C LEU A 557 -27.92 16.33 -1.19
N MET A 558 -27.62 15.44 -0.26
CA MET A 558 -26.52 15.56 0.71
C MET A 558 -25.47 14.45 0.51
N PRO A 559 -24.17 14.69 0.80
CA PRO A 559 -23.21 13.61 0.95
C PRO A 559 -23.63 12.68 2.08
N ALA A 560 -23.35 11.39 1.96
CA ALA A 560 -23.63 10.39 2.99
C ALA A 560 -22.40 9.52 3.27
N ASP A 561 -22.34 8.96 4.47
CA ASP A 561 -21.39 7.90 4.81
C ASP A 561 -21.80 6.57 4.14
N PRO A 562 -20.83 5.67 3.84
CA PRO A 562 -21.10 4.41 3.17
C PRO A 562 -21.86 3.44 4.09
N LEU A 563 -22.95 2.86 3.56
CA LEU A 563 -23.74 1.83 4.27
C LEU A 563 -22.94 0.52 4.43
N PRO A 564 -23.17 -0.25 5.51
CA PRO A 564 -22.59 -1.59 5.70
C PRO A 564 -22.90 -2.55 4.54
N LEU A 565 -21.92 -3.35 4.12
CA LEU A 565 -22.06 -4.27 2.97
C LEU A 565 -23.03 -5.42 3.24
N VAL A 566 -22.91 -6.02 4.42
CA VAL A 566 -23.85 -7.00 4.98
C VAL A 566 -24.75 -6.25 5.95
N GLY A 567 -26.05 -6.54 5.90
CA GLY A 567 -26.99 -6.05 6.90
C GLY A 567 -26.65 -6.68 8.24
N GLY A 568 -25.99 -5.93 9.12
CA GLY A 568 -25.79 -6.33 10.50
C GLY A 568 -27.15 -6.63 11.13
N GLY A 569 -27.26 -7.78 11.79
CA GLY A 569 -28.48 -8.15 12.50
C GLY A 569 -28.68 -7.21 13.68
N GLN A 570 -29.37 -6.09 13.46
CA GLN A 570 -29.88 -5.26 14.54
C GLN A 570 -30.83 -6.14 15.36
N ALA A 571 -30.38 -6.48 16.56
CA ALA A 571 -31.30 -6.93 17.59
C ALA A 571 -32.34 -5.84 17.78
N ASP A 572 -33.61 -6.22 17.72
CA ASP A 572 -34.73 -5.30 17.73
C ASP A 572 -34.84 -4.61 19.10
N GLU A 573 -34.24 -3.42 19.25
CA GLU A 573 -34.38 -2.54 20.42
C GLU A 573 -35.80 -1.89 20.45
N GLY A 574 -36.82 -2.73 20.32
CA GLY A 574 -38.22 -2.36 20.11
C GLY A 574 -39.20 -2.94 21.14
N SER A 575 -38.76 -3.69 22.17
CA SER A 575 -39.68 -4.26 23.17
C SER A 575 -39.10 -4.49 24.58
N SER A 576 -38.60 -3.45 25.24
CA SER A 576 -38.26 -3.48 26.68
C SER A 576 -39.51 -3.42 27.58
N ALA A 577 -40.33 -4.47 27.57
CA ALA A 577 -41.64 -4.53 28.24
C ALA A 577 -41.78 -5.66 29.29
N GLY A 578 -40.74 -5.85 30.11
CA GLY A 578 -40.84 -6.32 31.49
C GLY A 578 -41.31 -7.76 31.78
N ARG A 579 -40.36 -8.60 32.24
CA ARG A 579 -40.61 -9.42 33.45
C ARG A 579 -39.31 -9.73 34.19
N ALA A 580 -39.34 -9.63 35.52
CA ALA A 580 -38.23 -10.02 36.38
C ALA A 580 -38.20 -11.55 36.55
N GLY A 581 -36.99 -12.14 36.60
CA GLY A 581 -36.79 -13.58 36.75
C GLY A 581 -35.36 -13.90 37.21
N GLN A 582 -35.25 -14.49 38.38
CA GLN A 582 -34.02 -14.75 39.15
C GLN A 582 -32.89 -15.46 38.38
N VAL A 583 -31.65 -15.14 38.77
CA VAL A 583 -30.47 -16.00 38.53
C VAL A 583 -30.58 -17.29 39.35
N PRO A 584 -30.29 -18.45 38.77
CA PRO A 584 -29.60 -19.53 39.50
C PRO A 584 -28.27 -19.92 38.85
N SER A 585 -27.38 -20.49 39.67
CA SER A 585 -26.00 -20.81 39.32
C SER A 585 -25.83 -22.11 38.51
N SER A 586 -24.70 -22.18 37.81
CA SER A 586 -24.03 -23.36 37.26
C SER A 586 -24.38 -24.74 37.85
N SER A 587 -24.64 -25.71 36.98
CA SER A 587 -24.49 -27.15 37.28
C SER A 587 -24.28 -27.96 35.99
N ARG A 588 -23.13 -28.64 35.88
CA ARG A 588 -22.90 -29.72 34.90
C ARG A 588 -23.50 -31.03 35.43
N PRO A 589 -24.17 -31.83 34.60
CA PRO A 589 -24.31 -33.28 34.79
C PRO A 589 -23.32 -34.06 33.91
N ALA A 590 -23.03 -35.31 34.30
CA ALA A 590 -22.14 -36.23 33.58
C ALA A 590 -22.93 -37.26 32.72
N ILE A 591 -22.21 -38.04 31.91
CA ILE A 591 -22.75 -39.04 30.97
C ILE A 591 -22.69 -40.46 31.58
N ARG A 592 -23.59 -41.35 31.11
CA ARG A 592 -23.63 -42.85 31.22
C ARG A 592 -24.68 -43.43 32.22
N PRO A 593 -25.08 -44.73 32.11
CA PRO A 593 -25.75 -45.32 30.94
C PRO A 593 -26.85 -46.38 31.29
N LYS A 594 -27.69 -46.77 30.30
CA LYS A 594 -28.37 -48.10 30.08
C LYS A 594 -29.31 -47.96 28.85
N GLU A 595 -29.44 -48.88 27.90
CA GLU A 595 -30.01 -50.26 27.94
C GLU A 595 -31.46 -50.30 28.47
N ARG A 596 -32.44 -51.01 27.86
CA ARG A 596 -32.39 -52.10 26.86
C ARG A 596 -33.78 -52.32 26.20
N SER A 597 -33.84 -53.22 25.20
CA SER A 597 -35.03 -54.03 24.76
C SER A 597 -35.96 -53.44 23.67
N VAL A 598 -36.63 -54.21 22.79
CA VAL A 598 -36.46 -55.59 22.21
C VAL A 598 -37.39 -55.70 20.95
N GLU A 599 -37.38 -56.83 20.22
CA GLU A 599 -38.21 -57.16 19.01
C GLU A 599 -37.72 -56.54 17.67
N GLY A 600 -37.81 -57.21 16.51
CA GLY A 600 -38.18 -58.62 16.28
C GLY A 600 -38.24 -59.01 14.79
N SER A 601 -37.85 -60.26 14.47
CA SER A 601 -38.17 -61.05 13.26
C SER A 601 -37.80 -60.56 11.85
N SER A 602 -36.88 -61.30 11.21
CA SER A 602 -36.85 -61.55 9.75
C SER A 602 -37.72 -62.78 9.42
N PRO A 603 -38.08 -63.12 8.16
CA PRO A 603 -37.14 -63.91 7.31
C PRO A 603 -37.28 -63.83 5.76
N ALA A 604 -36.15 -64.10 5.09
CA ALA A 604 -35.91 -64.98 3.91
C ALA A 604 -36.67 -64.89 2.56
N GLY A 605 -35.87 -65.05 1.48
CA GLY A 605 -36.23 -65.71 0.19
C GLY A 605 -36.45 -64.81 -1.05
N GLU A 606 -36.15 -65.22 -2.29
CA GLU A 606 -35.26 -66.30 -2.78
C GLU A 606 -34.99 -66.15 -4.31
N GLY A 607 -33.86 -66.68 -4.84
CA GLY A 607 -33.60 -66.90 -6.28
C GLY A 607 -33.06 -65.72 -7.12
N GLY A 608 -32.34 -65.92 -8.23
CA GLY A 608 -31.73 -67.18 -8.71
C GLY A 608 -31.12 -67.12 -10.14
N GLY A 609 -29.83 -67.49 -10.26
CA GLY A 609 -29.10 -67.83 -11.51
C GLY A 609 -28.74 -66.66 -12.47
N ALA A 610 -27.99 -66.87 -13.57
CA ALA A 610 -26.90 -67.82 -13.86
C ALA A 610 -26.29 -67.55 -15.28
N GLY A 611 -24.96 -67.63 -15.43
CA GLY A 611 -24.24 -67.73 -16.72
C GLY A 611 -23.62 -66.44 -17.31
N VAL A 612 -22.61 -66.44 -18.20
CA VAL A 612 -21.42 -67.31 -18.42
C VAL A 612 -20.56 -66.75 -19.60
N SER A 613 -19.23 -66.92 -19.57
CA SER A 613 -18.23 -66.81 -20.69
C SER A 613 -17.82 -65.44 -21.29
N GLY A 614 -16.58 -65.39 -21.83
CA GLY A 614 -15.95 -64.26 -22.57
C GLY A 614 -15.13 -63.30 -21.67
N ALA A 615 -13.81 -63.33 -21.50
CA ALA A 615 -12.62 -63.79 -22.25
C ALA A 615 -11.97 -62.75 -23.20
N GLU A 616 -10.68 -62.47 -22.95
CA GLU A 616 -9.62 -62.00 -23.88
C GLU A 616 -9.75 -60.58 -24.53
N ASP A 617 -8.69 -59.81 -24.82
CA ASP A 617 -7.26 -59.84 -24.39
C ASP A 617 -6.53 -58.48 -24.64
N SER A 618 -5.39 -58.32 -23.94
CA SER A 618 -4.13 -57.54 -24.20
C SER A 618 -4.01 -56.16 -24.89
N SER A 619 -2.99 -55.45 -24.38
CA SER A 619 -1.96 -54.64 -25.09
C SER A 619 -2.21 -53.19 -25.56
N SER A 620 -1.36 -52.30 -25.02
CA SER A 620 -0.83 -51.07 -25.66
C SER A 620 0.11 -51.42 -26.84
N PRO A 621 0.54 -50.45 -27.69
CA PRO A 621 1.54 -49.45 -27.26
C PRO A 621 1.00 -48.03 -27.11
#